data_AF-A0AAU1LT14-F1
#
_entry.id   AF-A0AAU1LT14-F1
#
_cell.length_a   1.000
_cell.length_b   1.000
_cell.length_c   1.000
_cell.angle_alpha   90.00
_cell.angle_beta   90.00
_cell.angle_gamma   90.00
#
_symmetry.space_group_name_H-M   'P 1'
#
loop_
_entity.id
_entity.type
_entity.pdbx_description
1 polymer ?
#
loop_
_entity_poly.entity_id
_entity_poly.type
_entity_poly.pdbx_seq_one_letter_code
_entity_poly.pdbx_strand_id
1 'polypeptide(L)'
;MRKLLRQVGSSDSEFLATLKAEYNQIYQPDHPSETEWLYEHVLVAALLQDVGELPYQSATRGLFAPDDDIRSWVGLKIGRDTSLWPAKPVFTLACLFGSEIDPLLAPLNSNFIAFLMTADYWSDADLASAFLPVRHMLDGEIDADRIDYVHRDAHHTVGMLGNSDDVISAIITYDDRGPICSDPAPFANFLATRAHLYSTVYFAPQNRFRVMLVKSILRGVRESDELRRAFPVISNQHMSTDSFLDVDDVRLEEEIIKLSQSVLKRKLSKRAGTALTEFTTGTKVYRHFWLRDVENPDAPPPTTDVPVPHDLFFEVFGTDAPPSSGVRFSMEGPDGEVELAGIGECNGPHFGVTSDARATLPILGDVLVFYPNNSKGEDIKAVRAAYADRTLRAALLQKARNEWDGIPPDTRSLKGFNGPTIFISYCTDDIAEVRRLVAQLHHFRRRYFVIMEANQGIGGTTARNSIDGVMNTDSAILVASRSYQQRCSTQLNGNIMHEIRTMHDRRSSSTTDYPVVPVSVHPHHDVTNIPWSLLGMDAPPFTGTVIGNASDTELRTTVEAALAAIDAEIGSRP
;
A
#
# COMPACT_ATOMS: atom_id res chain seq x y z
N MET A 1 4.90 21.85 14.67
CA MET A 1 5.65 22.60 13.64
C MET A 1 6.21 23.97 14.08
N ARG A 2 5.41 25.00 14.42
CA ARG A 2 5.96 26.36 14.76
C ARG A 2 7.10 26.37 15.79
N LYS A 3 6.98 25.58 16.86
CA LYS A 3 8.03 25.44 17.89
C LYS A 3 9.30 24.82 17.31
N LEU A 4 9.17 23.82 16.43
CA LEU A 4 10.27 23.13 15.78
C LEU A 4 11.04 24.04 14.82
N LEU A 5 10.33 24.81 13.99
CA LEU A 5 10.95 25.82 13.12
C LEU A 5 11.71 26.88 13.92
N ARG A 6 11.17 27.34 15.06
CA ARG A 6 11.90 28.27 15.95
C ARG A 6 13.14 27.66 16.57
N GLN A 7 13.09 26.38 16.90
CA GLN A 7 14.20 25.65 17.50
C GLN A 7 15.37 25.52 16.51
N VAL A 8 15.10 25.06 15.28
CA VAL A 8 16.16 24.79 14.28
C VAL A 8 16.48 26.00 13.40
N GLY A 9 15.70 27.06 13.51
CA GLY A 9 15.65 28.20 12.59
C GLY A 9 16.28 29.49 13.10
N SER A 10 17.27 29.41 13.99
CA SER A 10 18.01 30.60 14.42
C SER A 10 18.66 31.32 13.23
N SER A 11 18.95 32.62 13.35
CA SER A 11 19.48 33.45 12.25
C SER A 11 20.75 32.91 11.59
N ASP A 12 21.53 32.13 12.33
CA ASP A 12 22.80 31.54 11.89
C ASP A 12 22.68 30.03 11.60
N SER A 13 21.47 29.48 11.50
CA SER A 13 21.30 28.04 11.30
C SER A 13 21.59 27.62 9.86
N GLU A 14 22.39 26.57 9.71
CA GLU A 14 22.71 25.94 8.43
C GLU A 14 21.43 25.46 7.72
N PHE A 15 20.47 24.93 8.47
CA PHE A 15 19.15 24.53 7.95
C PHE A 15 18.45 25.67 7.20
N LEU A 16 18.41 26.87 7.79
CA LEU A 16 17.74 28.02 7.18
C LEU A 16 18.52 28.53 5.96
N ALA A 17 19.84 28.55 6.05
CA ALA A 17 20.71 28.95 4.94
C ALA A 17 20.50 28.03 3.72
N THR A 18 20.50 26.71 3.94
CA THR A 18 20.25 25.69 2.90
C THR A 18 18.85 25.82 2.32
N LEU A 19 17.80 25.91 3.15
CA LEU A 19 16.43 26.07 2.67
C LEU A 19 16.27 27.29 1.75
N LYS A 20 16.84 28.44 2.14
CA LYS A 20 16.81 29.65 1.32
C LYS A 20 17.59 29.50 0.01
N ALA A 21 18.79 28.93 0.08
CA ALA A 21 19.65 28.75 -1.08
C ALA A 21 18.96 27.85 -2.12
N GLU A 22 18.50 26.68 -1.69
CA GLU A 22 17.84 25.69 -2.55
C GLU A 22 16.52 26.22 -3.12
N TYR A 23 15.70 26.90 -2.30
CA TYR A 23 14.47 27.51 -2.79
C TYR A 23 14.73 28.56 -3.86
N ASN A 24 15.65 29.50 -3.62
CA ASN A 24 15.95 30.56 -4.57
C ASN A 24 16.59 30.01 -5.85
N GLN A 25 17.40 28.94 -5.75
CA GLN A 25 18.01 28.28 -6.90
C GLN A 25 16.96 27.59 -7.79
N ILE A 26 16.02 26.86 -7.17
CA ILE A 26 15.06 26.01 -7.88
C ILE A 26 13.87 26.83 -8.40
N TYR A 27 13.30 27.71 -7.57
CA TYR A 27 12.08 28.45 -7.90
C TYR A 27 12.33 29.84 -8.46
N GLN A 28 13.56 30.36 -8.38
CA GLN A 28 13.99 31.64 -8.96
C GLN A 28 12.98 32.79 -8.76
N PRO A 29 12.56 33.08 -7.50
CA PRO A 29 11.59 34.14 -7.23
C PRO A 29 12.16 35.52 -7.63
N ASP A 30 11.28 36.45 -8.01
CA ASP A 30 11.66 37.82 -8.42
C ASP A 30 12.43 38.58 -7.33
N HIS A 31 12.21 38.21 -6.06
CA HIS A 31 12.90 38.74 -4.89
C HIS A 31 13.40 37.60 -3.99
N PRO A 32 14.55 37.77 -3.30
CA PRO A 32 15.02 36.78 -2.35
C PRO A 32 13.95 36.48 -1.28
N SER A 33 13.69 35.20 -1.07
CA SER A 33 12.63 34.76 -0.16
C SER A 33 12.98 35.09 1.30
N GLU A 34 12.06 35.77 1.98
CA GLU A 34 12.17 36.06 3.42
C GLU A 34 11.97 34.78 4.25
N THR A 35 12.62 34.70 5.43
CA THR A 35 12.54 33.51 6.31
C THR A 35 11.11 33.20 6.71
N GLU A 36 10.39 34.20 7.22
CA GLU A 36 9.01 34.02 7.72
C GLU A 36 8.09 33.55 6.59
N TRP A 37 8.27 34.08 5.38
CA TRP A 37 7.52 33.66 4.20
C TRP A 37 7.79 32.19 3.82
N LEU A 38 9.04 31.71 3.86
CA LEU A 38 9.34 30.29 3.66
C LEU A 38 8.77 29.40 4.78
N TYR A 39 8.79 29.88 6.02
CA TYR A 39 8.19 29.17 7.15
C TYR A 39 6.67 29.03 7.01
N GLU A 40 5.98 30.01 6.44
CA GLU A 40 4.57 29.89 6.12
C GLU A 40 4.28 28.71 5.20
N HIS A 41 5.13 28.43 4.20
CA HIS A 41 4.97 27.25 3.33
C HIS A 41 5.08 25.95 4.11
N VAL A 42 6.10 25.82 4.96
CA VAL A 42 6.32 24.62 5.77
C VAL A 42 5.18 24.43 6.78
N LEU A 43 4.68 25.53 7.35
CA LEU A 43 3.54 25.50 8.27
C LEU A 43 2.24 25.09 7.59
N VAL A 44 1.98 25.60 6.39
CA VAL A 44 0.80 25.21 5.60
C VAL A 44 0.91 23.76 5.15
N ALA A 45 2.08 23.31 4.68
CA ALA A 45 2.32 21.92 4.34
C ALA A 45 2.04 20.99 5.53
N ALA A 46 2.59 21.30 6.71
CA ALA A 46 2.35 20.54 7.94
C ALA A 46 0.89 20.55 8.38
N LEU A 47 0.17 21.65 8.16
CA LEU A 47 -1.25 21.76 8.51
C LEU A 47 -2.15 20.91 7.61
N LEU A 48 -1.81 20.84 6.31
CA LEU A 48 -2.67 20.24 5.29
C LEU A 48 -2.26 18.80 4.91
N GLN A 49 -1.14 18.27 5.40
CA GLN A 49 -0.59 16.98 4.96
C GLN A 49 -1.59 15.80 5.00
N ASP A 50 -2.51 15.83 5.98
CA ASP A 50 -3.52 14.79 6.19
C ASP A 50 -4.93 15.16 5.69
N VAL A 51 -5.10 16.28 4.98
CA VAL A 51 -6.41 16.70 4.46
C VAL A 51 -7.00 15.72 3.42
N GLY A 52 -6.15 14.85 2.85
CA GLY A 52 -6.53 13.79 1.91
C GLY A 52 -6.78 12.42 2.53
N GLU A 53 -6.90 12.31 3.86
CA GLU A 53 -7.22 11.04 4.54
C GLU A 53 -8.71 10.67 4.43
N LEU A 54 -9.00 9.40 4.15
CA LEU A 54 -10.35 8.86 4.14
C LEU A 54 -10.78 8.43 5.53
N PRO A 55 -12.10 8.40 5.81
CA PRO A 55 -12.62 7.80 7.03
C PRO A 55 -12.18 6.34 7.16
N TYR A 56 -11.83 5.94 8.37
CA TYR A 56 -11.21 4.64 8.65
C TYR A 56 -10.13 4.24 7.63
N GLN A 57 -9.22 5.15 7.26
CA GLN A 57 -8.20 4.97 6.19
C GLN A 57 -7.64 3.54 6.09
N SER A 58 -7.34 2.87 7.21
CA SER A 58 -6.84 1.48 7.22
C SER A 58 -7.80 0.44 6.59
N ALA A 59 -9.11 0.64 6.69
CA ALA A 59 -10.14 -0.22 6.11
C ALA A 59 -10.57 0.21 4.69
N THR A 60 -10.46 1.50 4.39
CA THR A 60 -10.91 2.13 3.13
C THR A 60 -9.80 2.27 2.09
N ARG A 61 -8.53 2.20 2.51
CA ARG A 61 -7.36 2.20 1.61
C ARG A 61 -7.45 1.05 0.60
N GLY A 62 -7.30 1.40 -0.67
CA GLY A 62 -7.40 0.47 -1.81
C GLY A 62 -8.84 0.13 -2.21
N LEU A 63 -9.84 0.67 -1.52
CA LEU A 63 -11.23 0.61 -1.93
C LEU A 63 -11.66 1.93 -2.57
N PHE A 64 -11.25 3.06 -2.04
CA PHE A 64 -11.53 4.36 -2.65
C PHE A 64 -10.29 4.87 -3.38
N ALA A 65 -10.51 5.40 -4.58
CA ALA A 65 -9.50 5.99 -5.43
C ALA A 65 -10.03 7.30 -6.01
N PRO A 66 -9.17 8.29 -6.28
CA PRO A 66 -9.51 9.43 -7.10
C PRO A 66 -9.94 8.97 -8.49
N ASP A 67 -10.91 9.66 -9.08
CA ASP A 67 -11.22 9.50 -10.50
C ASP A 67 -10.12 10.09 -11.41
N ASP A 68 -10.20 9.78 -12.71
CA ASP A 68 -9.21 10.20 -13.69
C ASP A 68 -9.21 11.71 -13.94
N ASP A 69 -10.36 12.36 -13.72
CA ASP A 69 -10.51 13.80 -13.87
C ASP A 69 -9.71 14.54 -12.79
N ILE A 70 -9.81 14.12 -11.52
CA ILE A 70 -8.99 14.66 -10.43
C ILE A 70 -7.52 14.41 -10.70
N ARG A 71 -7.13 13.19 -11.06
CA ARG A 71 -5.72 12.85 -11.30
C ARG A 71 -5.14 13.74 -12.39
N SER A 72 -5.84 13.84 -13.52
CA SER A 72 -5.45 14.70 -14.64
C SER A 72 -5.36 16.16 -14.23
N TRP A 73 -6.36 16.66 -13.49
CA TRP A 73 -6.39 18.05 -13.04
C TRP A 73 -5.26 18.38 -12.04
N VAL A 74 -5.04 17.54 -11.04
CA VAL A 74 -3.92 17.69 -10.09
C VAL A 74 -2.59 17.60 -10.82
N GLY A 75 -2.45 16.64 -11.74
CA GLY A 75 -1.25 16.47 -12.54
C GLY A 75 -0.93 17.70 -13.38
N LEU A 76 -1.94 18.33 -13.99
CA LEU A 76 -1.80 19.60 -14.70
C LEU A 76 -1.37 20.74 -13.77
N LYS A 77 -1.92 20.80 -12.54
CA LYS A 77 -1.58 21.84 -11.55
C LYS A 77 -0.11 21.79 -11.11
N ILE A 78 0.45 20.60 -10.94
CA ILE A 78 1.85 20.42 -10.52
C ILE A 78 2.82 20.16 -11.68
N GLY A 79 2.31 20.03 -12.90
CA GLY A 79 3.10 19.68 -14.08
C GLY A 79 3.70 18.27 -14.03
N ARG A 80 3.01 17.30 -13.43
CA ARG A 80 3.49 15.91 -13.27
C ARG A 80 2.40 14.89 -13.56
N ASP A 81 2.83 13.68 -13.87
CA ASP A 81 1.94 12.53 -14.01
C ASP A 81 1.64 11.92 -12.62
N THR A 82 0.38 11.97 -12.21
CA THR A 82 -0.13 11.47 -10.92
C THR A 82 -0.95 10.19 -11.07
N SER A 83 -0.97 9.61 -12.27
CA SER A 83 -1.69 8.37 -12.61
C SER A 83 -1.47 7.25 -11.59
N LEU A 84 -0.21 6.96 -11.29
CA LEU A 84 0.19 5.86 -10.40
C LEU A 84 0.37 6.29 -8.95
N TRP A 85 0.03 7.53 -8.61
CA TRP A 85 0.13 7.98 -7.23
C TRP A 85 -0.94 7.30 -6.37
N PRO A 86 -0.63 6.95 -5.11
CA PRO A 86 -1.63 6.49 -4.16
C PRO A 86 -2.77 7.51 -3.99
N ALA A 87 -3.91 7.05 -3.48
CA ALA A 87 -5.11 7.88 -3.34
C ALA A 87 -4.88 9.13 -2.44
N LYS A 88 -4.29 8.93 -1.25
CA LYS A 88 -4.06 10.01 -0.26
C LYS A 88 -3.36 11.24 -0.86
N PRO A 89 -2.15 11.16 -1.45
CA PRO A 89 -1.48 12.33 -1.97
C PRO A 89 -2.27 13.04 -3.08
N VAL A 90 -3.01 12.31 -3.91
CA VAL A 90 -3.86 12.92 -4.95
C VAL A 90 -5.03 13.68 -4.33
N PHE A 91 -5.74 13.10 -3.35
CA PHE A 91 -6.81 13.81 -2.63
C PHE A 91 -6.29 15.01 -1.85
N THR A 92 -5.13 14.86 -1.18
CA THR A 92 -4.45 15.95 -0.48
C THR A 92 -4.19 17.14 -1.41
N LEU A 93 -3.64 16.89 -2.60
CA LEU A 93 -3.42 17.95 -3.59
C LEU A 93 -4.72 18.46 -4.21
N ALA A 94 -5.73 17.62 -4.35
CA ALA A 94 -7.02 18.04 -4.86
C ALA A 94 -7.70 19.04 -3.91
N CYS A 95 -7.58 18.82 -2.59
CA CYS A 95 -8.01 19.79 -1.58
C CYS A 95 -7.16 21.06 -1.62
N LEU A 96 -5.83 20.95 -1.71
CA LEU A 96 -4.91 22.10 -1.77
C LEU A 96 -5.25 23.05 -2.92
N PHE A 97 -5.44 22.51 -4.13
CA PHE A 97 -5.78 23.29 -5.32
C PHE A 97 -7.29 23.56 -5.47
N GLY A 98 -8.08 23.11 -4.49
CA GLY A 98 -9.52 23.28 -4.47
C GLY A 98 -9.93 24.75 -4.31
N SER A 99 -11.14 25.08 -4.73
CA SER A 99 -11.64 26.46 -4.76
C SER A 99 -11.72 27.16 -3.40
N GLU A 100 -11.69 26.40 -2.30
CA GLU A 100 -11.71 26.93 -0.93
C GLU A 100 -10.31 27.27 -0.40
N ILE A 101 -9.29 26.48 -0.74
CA ILE A 101 -7.94 26.59 -0.17
C ILE A 101 -7.01 27.40 -1.07
N ASP A 102 -6.96 27.12 -2.38
CA ASP A 102 -6.01 27.75 -3.32
C ASP A 102 -6.07 29.30 -3.26
N PRO A 103 -7.26 29.95 -3.19
CA PRO A 103 -7.33 31.41 -3.08
C PRO A 103 -6.78 31.97 -1.77
N LEU A 104 -6.86 31.22 -0.67
CA LEU A 104 -6.32 31.62 0.63
C LEU A 104 -4.78 31.56 0.66
N LEU A 105 -4.21 30.71 -0.19
CA LEU A 105 -2.76 30.50 -0.31
C LEU A 105 -2.13 31.30 -1.45
N ALA A 106 -2.87 32.18 -2.13
CA ALA A 106 -2.37 32.99 -3.25
C ALA A 106 -1.05 33.76 -2.99
N PRO A 107 -0.73 34.22 -1.76
CA PRO A 107 0.56 34.84 -1.47
C PRO A 107 1.75 33.86 -1.38
N LEU A 108 1.49 32.56 -1.35
CA LEU A 108 2.48 31.50 -1.23
C LEU A 108 2.62 30.74 -2.55
N ASN A 109 3.74 30.05 -2.70
CA ASN A 109 3.99 29.14 -3.81
C ASN A 109 3.30 27.79 -3.52
N SER A 110 2.07 27.62 -4.05
CA SER A 110 1.29 26.38 -3.93
C SER A 110 2.02 25.15 -4.50
N ASN A 111 2.89 25.32 -5.50
CA ASN A 111 3.65 24.20 -6.06
C ASN A 111 4.73 23.71 -5.08
N PHE A 112 5.38 24.63 -4.36
CA PHE A 112 6.31 24.25 -3.31
C PHE A 112 5.60 23.58 -2.13
N ILE A 113 4.42 24.07 -1.74
CA ILE A 113 3.59 23.43 -0.70
C ILE A 113 3.21 22.01 -1.15
N ALA A 114 2.72 21.85 -2.39
CA ALA A 114 2.41 20.55 -2.97
C ALA A 114 3.60 19.60 -2.95
N PHE A 115 4.79 20.08 -3.30
CA PHE A 115 6.04 19.33 -3.19
C PHE A 115 6.30 18.88 -1.76
N LEU A 116 6.29 19.80 -0.79
CA LEU A 116 6.57 19.48 0.62
C LEU A 116 5.64 18.39 1.18
N MET A 117 4.38 18.37 0.75
CA MET A 117 3.38 17.40 1.21
C MET A 117 3.45 16.04 0.50
N THR A 118 4.08 15.96 -0.67
CA THR A 118 4.01 14.76 -1.53
C THR A 118 5.35 14.34 -2.14
N ALA A 119 6.46 14.86 -1.64
CA ALA A 119 7.80 14.73 -2.24
C ALA A 119 8.21 13.28 -2.55
N ASP A 120 7.78 12.30 -1.77
CA ASP A 120 8.06 10.86 -1.99
C ASP A 120 7.56 10.33 -3.33
N TYR A 121 6.58 11.00 -3.94
CA TYR A 121 5.98 10.60 -5.21
C TYR A 121 6.54 11.39 -6.40
N TRP A 122 7.48 12.32 -6.16
CA TRP A 122 8.09 13.12 -7.20
C TRP A 122 9.27 12.36 -7.80
N SER A 123 9.30 12.24 -9.13
CA SER A 123 10.36 11.51 -9.85
C SER A 123 11.68 12.26 -9.97
N ASP A 124 11.74 13.49 -9.47
CA ASP A 124 12.89 14.39 -9.61
C ASP A 124 13.82 14.21 -8.40
N ALA A 125 14.85 13.38 -8.60
CA ALA A 125 15.79 13.03 -7.54
C ALA A 125 16.57 14.26 -7.03
N ASP A 126 16.90 15.21 -7.90
CA ASP A 126 17.67 16.39 -7.53
C ASP A 126 16.83 17.33 -6.66
N LEU A 127 15.57 17.55 -7.04
CA LEU A 127 14.61 18.31 -6.24
C LEU A 127 14.30 17.61 -4.90
N ALA A 128 14.15 16.29 -4.93
CA ALA A 128 13.90 15.47 -3.75
C ALA A 128 15.08 15.57 -2.75
N SER A 129 16.32 15.57 -3.24
CA SER A 129 17.54 15.71 -2.46
C SER A 129 17.73 17.11 -1.88
N ALA A 130 17.44 18.16 -2.65
CA ALA A 130 17.64 19.56 -2.25
C ALA A 130 16.88 19.97 -0.96
N PHE A 131 15.74 19.33 -0.70
CA PHE A 131 14.88 19.68 0.44
C PHE A 131 14.81 18.58 1.50
N LEU A 132 15.73 17.61 1.51
CA LEU A 132 15.74 16.50 2.49
C LEU A 132 15.63 16.97 3.94
N PRO A 133 16.37 18.01 4.41
CA PRO A 133 16.24 18.46 5.80
C PRO A 133 14.82 18.90 6.18
N VAL A 134 14.13 19.63 5.29
CA VAL A 134 12.75 20.06 5.53
C VAL A 134 11.78 18.90 5.41
N ARG A 135 12.04 17.96 4.49
CA ARG A 135 11.23 16.75 4.35
C ARG A 135 11.32 15.89 5.59
N HIS A 136 12.50 15.67 6.16
CA HIS A 136 12.65 14.94 7.42
C HIS A 136 11.93 15.60 8.60
N MET A 137 11.69 16.91 8.53
CA MET A 137 10.90 17.65 9.53
C MET A 137 9.39 17.45 9.37
N LEU A 138 8.92 17.17 8.14
CA LEU A 138 7.50 16.99 7.80
C LEU A 138 7.10 15.51 7.81
N ASP A 139 7.89 14.66 7.17
CA ASP A 139 7.71 13.21 7.04
C ASP A 139 9.06 12.49 7.15
N GLY A 140 9.53 12.32 8.38
CA GLY A 140 10.78 11.67 8.74
C GLY A 140 10.63 10.78 9.97
N GLU A 141 11.71 10.19 10.47
CA GLU A 141 11.60 9.29 11.64
C GLU A 141 11.13 10.00 12.91
N ILE A 142 11.58 11.24 13.09
CA ILE A 142 11.15 12.17 14.14
C ILE A 142 10.81 13.51 13.47
N ASP A 143 9.55 13.66 13.12
CA ASP A 143 9.00 14.82 12.44
C ASP A 143 7.89 15.49 13.27
N ALA A 144 7.35 16.59 12.77
CA ALA A 144 6.28 17.30 13.44
C ALA A 144 4.98 16.48 13.56
N ASP A 145 4.69 15.59 12.61
CA ASP A 145 3.50 14.74 12.59
C ASP A 145 3.52 13.72 13.73
N ARG A 146 4.58 12.92 13.77
CA ARG A 146 4.84 11.87 14.75
C ARG A 146 5.02 12.44 16.14
N ILE A 147 5.68 13.59 16.28
CA ILE A 147 5.72 14.29 17.58
C ILE A 147 4.32 14.64 18.07
N ASP A 148 3.42 15.11 17.19
CA ASP A 148 2.05 15.45 17.57
C ASP A 148 1.22 14.20 17.90
N TYR A 149 1.05 13.28 16.95
CA TYR A 149 0.09 12.18 17.12
C TYR A 149 0.53 11.23 18.24
N VAL A 150 1.83 10.97 18.44
CA VAL A 150 2.30 10.10 19.53
C VAL A 150 1.93 10.69 20.89
N HIS A 151 2.13 11.99 21.11
CA HIS A 151 1.77 12.60 22.39
C HIS A 151 0.26 12.77 22.54
N ARG A 152 -0.44 13.17 21.47
CA ARG A 152 -1.90 13.31 21.44
C ARG A 152 -2.59 11.99 21.75
N ASP A 153 -2.21 10.92 21.06
CA ASP A 153 -2.84 9.62 21.23
C ASP A 153 -2.50 9.02 22.59
N ALA A 154 -1.25 9.17 23.06
CA ALA A 154 -0.86 8.76 24.41
C ALA A 154 -1.68 9.47 25.48
N HIS A 155 -1.88 10.79 25.35
CA HIS A 155 -2.71 11.57 26.26
C HIS A 155 -4.14 11.03 26.34
N HIS A 156 -4.73 10.63 25.20
CA HIS A 156 -6.11 10.15 25.15
C HIS A 156 -6.27 8.65 25.47
N THR A 157 -5.19 7.87 25.60
CA THR A 157 -5.27 6.41 25.73
C THR A 157 -4.46 5.84 26.89
N VAL A 158 -3.13 5.85 26.80
CA VAL A 158 -2.23 5.07 27.67
C VAL A 158 -1.48 5.92 28.70
N GLY A 159 -1.63 7.24 28.65
CA GLY A 159 -0.83 8.19 29.42
C GLY A 159 0.52 8.47 28.77
N MET A 160 1.09 9.64 29.09
CA MET A 160 2.35 10.11 28.50
C MET A 160 3.54 9.81 29.43
N LEU A 161 4.66 9.34 28.86
CA LEU A 161 5.95 9.17 29.56
C LEU A 161 6.87 10.40 29.44
N GLY A 162 6.50 11.41 28.65
CA GLY A 162 7.26 12.64 28.42
C GLY A 162 6.42 13.73 27.75
N ASN A 163 7.02 14.88 27.46
CA ASN A 163 6.37 15.98 26.75
C ASN A 163 7.01 16.22 25.37
N SER A 164 6.18 16.60 24.40
CA SER A 164 6.58 17.05 23.07
C SER A 164 7.61 18.21 23.09
N ASP A 165 7.53 19.12 24.07
CA ASP A 165 8.47 20.23 24.17
C ASP A 165 9.90 19.78 24.48
N ASP A 166 10.05 18.71 25.28
CA ASP A 166 11.38 18.17 25.62
C ASP A 166 12.03 17.59 24.37
N VAL A 167 11.26 16.83 23.57
CA VAL A 167 11.72 16.28 22.28
C VAL A 167 12.12 17.40 21.33
N ILE A 168 11.26 18.41 21.15
CA ILE A 168 11.54 19.55 20.28
C ILE A 168 12.79 20.29 20.74
N SER A 169 12.93 20.58 22.03
CA SER A 169 14.08 21.31 22.59
C SER A 169 15.41 20.59 22.41
N ALA A 170 15.37 19.25 22.29
CA ALA A 170 16.54 18.43 22.09
C ALA A 170 16.94 18.28 20.61
N ILE A 171 16.13 18.76 19.66
CA ILE A 171 16.50 18.80 18.24
C ILE A 171 17.37 20.04 18.01
N ILE A 172 18.57 19.86 17.46
CA ILE A 172 19.50 20.94 17.10
C ILE A 172 19.22 21.40 15.68
N THR A 173 19.18 20.46 14.73
CA THR A 173 18.97 20.73 13.30
C THR A 173 18.49 19.46 12.58
N TYR A 174 18.18 19.59 11.29
CA TYR A 174 17.97 18.48 10.35
C TYR A 174 19.00 18.59 9.23
N ASP A 175 19.50 17.45 8.74
CA ASP A 175 20.31 17.36 7.53
C ASP A 175 19.72 16.29 6.57
N ASP A 176 20.46 15.92 5.53
CA ASP A 176 20.03 14.96 4.50
C ASP A 176 19.73 13.55 5.04
N ARG A 177 20.29 13.18 6.19
CA ARG A 177 20.10 11.86 6.84
C ARG A 177 19.01 11.88 7.91
N GLY A 178 18.64 13.04 8.44
CA GLY A 178 17.59 13.18 9.45
C GLY A 178 17.93 14.14 10.59
N PRO A 179 17.24 14.04 11.73
CA PRO A 179 17.44 14.94 12.86
C PRO A 179 18.79 14.71 13.56
N ILE A 180 19.43 15.81 13.97
CA ILE A 180 20.58 15.84 14.87
C ILE A 180 20.13 16.40 16.22
N CYS A 181 20.43 15.66 17.29
CA CYS A 181 19.87 15.90 18.61
C CYS A 181 20.95 16.12 19.68
N SER A 182 20.64 16.87 20.74
CA SER A 182 21.57 17.18 21.84
C SER A 182 21.51 16.18 23.00
N ASP A 183 20.36 15.57 23.24
CA ASP A 183 20.13 14.66 24.37
C ASP A 183 19.34 13.42 23.92
N PRO A 184 19.82 12.19 24.15
CA PRO A 184 19.07 10.97 23.85
C PRO A 184 17.86 10.69 24.75
N ALA A 185 17.78 11.26 25.95
CA ALA A 185 16.73 10.90 26.92
C ALA A 185 15.30 11.26 26.44
N PRO A 186 15.01 12.48 25.91
CA PRO A 186 13.68 12.81 25.39
C PRO A 186 13.25 11.88 24.24
N PHE A 187 14.18 11.49 23.37
CA PHE A 187 13.90 10.59 22.24
C PHE A 187 13.67 9.16 22.70
N ALA A 188 14.40 8.69 23.71
CA ALA A 188 14.14 7.39 24.34
C ALA A 188 12.70 7.31 24.87
N ASN A 189 12.25 8.35 25.58
CA ASN A 189 10.88 8.42 26.09
C ASN A 189 9.84 8.49 24.96
N PHE A 190 10.11 9.28 23.91
CA PHE A 190 9.26 9.37 22.72
C PHE A 190 9.12 8.01 22.02
N LEU A 191 10.24 7.33 21.75
CA LEU A 191 10.24 6.04 21.06
C LEU A 191 9.60 4.94 21.92
N ALA A 192 9.83 4.94 23.23
CA ALA A 192 9.14 4.04 24.16
C ALA A 192 7.62 4.27 24.16
N THR A 193 7.18 5.54 24.17
CA THR A 193 5.75 5.90 24.09
C THR A 193 5.15 5.44 22.76
N ARG A 194 5.84 5.70 21.64
CA ARG A 194 5.43 5.26 20.30
C ARG A 194 5.31 3.73 20.24
N ALA A 195 6.29 2.99 20.73
CA ALA A 195 6.26 1.52 20.79
C ALA A 195 5.09 1.00 21.66
N HIS A 196 4.82 1.67 22.78
CA HIS A 196 3.70 1.35 23.65
C HIS A 196 2.35 1.56 22.94
N LEU A 197 2.16 2.68 22.25
CA LEU A 197 0.95 2.96 21.45
C LEU A 197 0.73 1.94 20.35
N TYR A 198 1.77 1.56 19.60
CA TYR A 198 1.65 0.50 18.60
C TYR A 198 1.15 -0.81 19.24
N SER A 199 1.76 -1.21 20.35
CA SER A 199 1.44 -2.49 21.00
C SER A 199 0.05 -2.52 21.66
N THR A 200 -0.42 -1.38 22.18
CA THR A 200 -1.60 -1.31 23.05
C THR A 200 -2.81 -0.64 22.43
N VAL A 201 -2.61 0.19 21.40
CA VAL A 201 -3.66 0.97 20.73
C VAL A 201 -3.74 0.61 19.26
N TYR A 202 -2.72 0.91 18.45
CA TYR A 202 -2.82 0.77 16.99
C TYR A 202 -2.96 -0.69 16.53
N PHE A 203 -2.28 -1.60 17.23
CA PHE A 203 -2.36 -3.04 16.98
C PHE A 203 -3.15 -3.80 18.05
N ALA A 204 -3.89 -3.08 18.89
CA ALA A 204 -4.83 -3.71 19.80
C ALA A 204 -5.78 -4.64 19.00
N PRO A 205 -5.94 -5.91 19.39
CA PRO A 205 -6.77 -6.85 18.66
C PRO A 205 -8.20 -6.34 18.43
N GLN A 206 -8.77 -5.59 19.37
CA GLN A 206 -10.10 -5.01 19.25
C GLN A 206 -10.18 -4.01 18.08
N ASN A 207 -9.15 -3.18 17.90
CA ASN A 207 -9.08 -2.20 16.81
C ASN A 207 -8.87 -2.89 15.46
N ARG A 208 -7.94 -3.85 15.39
CA ARG A 208 -7.71 -4.65 14.17
C ARG A 208 -8.96 -5.43 13.75
N PHE A 209 -9.71 -5.97 14.72
CA PHE A 209 -10.96 -6.64 14.44
C PHE A 209 -11.97 -5.69 13.78
N ARG A 210 -12.17 -4.49 14.33
CA ARG A 210 -13.08 -3.49 13.76
C ARG A 210 -12.68 -3.11 12.33
N VAL A 211 -11.39 -2.88 12.07
CA VAL A 211 -10.88 -2.63 10.71
C VAL A 211 -11.25 -3.77 9.76
N MET A 212 -11.06 -5.03 10.18
CA MET A 212 -11.43 -6.19 9.36
C MET A 212 -12.94 -6.30 9.12
N LEU A 213 -13.77 -5.95 10.11
CA LEU A 213 -15.22 -5.94 9.95
C LEU A 213 -15.64 -4.92 8.90
N VAL A 214 -15.20 -3.66 9.03
CA VAL A 214 -15.49 -2.59 8.07
C VAL A 214 -15.02 -3.00 6.68
N LYS A 215 -13.76 -3.44 6.53
CA LYS A 215 -13.21 -3.89 5.24
C LYS A 215 -14.02 -5.02 4.61
N SER A 216 -14.51 -5.97 5.42
CA SER A 216 -15.35 -7.08 4.93
C SER A 216 -16.75 -6.60 4.49
N ILE A 217 -17.33 -5.61 5.17
CA ILE A 217 -18.62 -5.00 4.80
C ILE A 217 -18.49 -4.27 3.47
N LEU A 218 -17.50 -3.37 3.35
CA LEU A 218 -17.30 -2.55 2.15
C LEU A 218 -17.08 -3.42 0.90
N ARG A 219 -16.30 -4.50 1.03
CA ARG A 219 -16.09 -5.48 -0.04
C ARG A 219 -17.36 -6.23 -0.40
N GLY A 220 -18.08 -6.73 0.59
CA GLY A 220 -19.32 -7.48 0.36
C GLY A 220 -20.39 -6.68 -0.39
N VAL A 221 -20.46 -5.36 -0.16
CA VAL A 221 -21.35 -4.47 -0.93
C VAL A 221 -20.93 -4.40 -2.40
N ARG A 222 -19.62 -4.37 -2.68
CA ARG A 222 -19.07 -4.24 -4.03
C ARG A 222 -19.16 -5.52 -4.86
N GLU A 223 -19.28 -6.68 -4.21
CA GLU A 223 -19.47 -7.98 -4.86
C GLU A 223 -20.85 -8.11 -5.56
N SER A 224 -21.83 -7.25 -5.25
CA SER A 224 -23.20 -7.36 -5.76
C SER A 224 -23.67 -6.07 -6.45
N ASP A 225 -24.04 -6.17 -7.73
CA ASP A 225 -24.56 -5.04 -8.52
C ASP A 225 -25.79 -4.36 -7.88
N GLU A 226 -26.68 -5.15 -7.28
CA GLU A 226 -27.85 -4.64 -6.57
C GLU A 226 -27.45 -3.82 -5.33
N LEU A 227 -26.47 -4.30 -4.56
CA LEU A 227 -25.96 -3.59 -3.39
C LEU A 227 -25.19 -2.33 -3.80
N ARG A 228 -24.36 -2.38 -4.84
CA ARG A 228 -23.66 -1.21 -5.37
C ARG A 228 -24.63 -0.07 -5.72
N ARG A 229 -25.72 -0.38 -6.43
CA ARG A 229 -26.73 0.64 -6.77
C ARG A 229 -27.48 1.19 -5.56
N ALA A 230 -27.69 0.39 -4.52
CA ALA A 230 -28.46 0.79 -3.34
C ALA A 230 -27.63 1.54 -2.28
N PHE A 231 -26.31 1.34 -2.29
CA PHE A 231 -25.35 1.87 -1.32
C PHE A 231 -24.18 2.55 -2.06
N PRO A 232 -24.43 3.75 -2.63
CA PRO A 232 -23.47 4.44 -3.47
C PRO A 232 -22.26 4.97 -2.72
N VAL A 233 -22.35 5.40 -1.45
CA VAL A 233 -21.16 5.87 -0.71
C VAL A 233 -20.18 4.72 -0.50
N ILE A 234 -20.66 3.55 -0.09
CA ILE A 234 -19.80 2.37 0.14
C ILE A 234 -19.19 1.85 -1.18
N SER A 235 -19.98 1.88 -2.25
CA SER A 235 -19.60 1.30 -3.53
C SER A 235 -18.87 2.26 -4.47
N ASN A 236 -18.80 3.56 -4.14
CA ASN A 236 -18.09 4.54 -4.94
C ASN A 236 -16.59 4.26 -4.92
N GLN A 237 -16.08 3.58 -5.94
CA GLN A 237 -14.66 3.26 -6.02
C GLN A 237 -13.83 4.44 -6.54
N HIS A 238 -14.39 5.24 -7.44
CA HIS A 238 -13.72 6.36 -8.11
C HIS A 238 -14.43 7.66 -7.72
N MET A 239 -13.82 8.40 -6.80
CA MET A 239 -14.43 9.57 -6.17
C MET A 239 -13.98 10.84 -6.87
N SER A 240 -14.94 11.73 -7.13
CA SER A 240 -14.70 13.15 -7.38
C SER A 240 -14.27 13.87 -6.10
N THR A 241 -13.74 15.10 -6.19
CA THR A 241 -13.35 15.89 -5.02
C THR A 241 -14.55 16.13 -4.10
N ASP A 242 -15.70 16.49 -4.68
CA ASP A 242 -16.94 16.68 -3.92
C ASP A 242 -17.39 15.39 -3.22
N SER A 243 -17.26 14.24 -3.91
CA SER A 243 -17.60 12.94 -3.30
C SER A 243 -16.65 12.60 -2.15
N PHE A 244 -15.36 12.91 -2.29
CA PHE A 244 -14.37 12.72 -1.25
C PHE A 244 -14.69 13.57 -0.02
N LEU A 245 -15.01 14.85 -0.22
CA LEU A 245 -15.34 15.80 0.86
C LEU A 245 -16.67 15.49 1.57
N ASP A 246 -17.62 14.80 0.92
CA ASP A 246 -18.89 14.35 1.52
C ASP A 246 -18.75 13.09 2.40
N VAL A 247 -17.60 12.41 2.33
CA VAL A 247 -17.41 11.10 2.98
C VAL A 247 -16.54 11.23 4.22
N ASP A 248 -17.21 11.18 5.38
CA ASP A 248 -16.59 11.11 6.71
C ASP A 248 -17.01 9.84 7.47
N ASP A 249 -16.54 9.70 8.71
CA ASP A 249 -16.84 8.54 9.55
C ASP A 249 -18.36 8.40 9.79
N VAL A 250 -19.06 9.52 10.01
CA VAL A 250 -20.50 9.55 10.29
C VAL A 250 -21.27 9.07 9.07
N ARG A 251 -20.95 9.60 7.89
CA ARG A 251 -21.62 9.27 6.64
C ARG A 251 -21.43 7.80 6.27
N LEU A 252 -20.22 7.27 6.46
CA LEU A 252 -19.94 5.86 6.20
C LEU A 252 -20.68 4.95 7.17
N GLU A 253 -20.71 5.29 8.47
CA GLU A 253 -21.45 4.53 9.48
C GLU A 253 -22.96 4.54 9.21
N GLU A 254 -23.54 5.69 8.85
CA GLU A 254 -24.95 5.81 8.46
C GLU A 254 -25.32 4.84 7.34
N GLU A 255 -24.47 4.73 6.31
CA GLU A 255 -24.73 3.84 5.19
C GLU A 255 -24.61 2.36 5.57
N ILE A 256 -23.65 2.01 6.44
CA ILE A 256 -23.51 0.66 7.00
C ILE A 256 -24.74 0.30 7.87
N ILE A 257 -25.21 1.24 8.69
CA ILE A 257 -26.42 1.04 9.51
C ILE A 257 -27.65 0.85 8.63
N LYS A 258 -27.82 1.68 7.59
CA LYS A 258 -28.89 1.54 6.59
C LYS A 258 -28.84 0.16 5.91
N LEU A 259 -27.65 -0.34 5.56
CA LEU A 259 -27.48 -1.69 5.02
C LEU A 259 -27.94 -2.76 6.00
N SER A 260 -27.61 -2.62 7.29
CA SER A 260 -28.01 -3.58 8.34
C SER A 260 -29.53 -3.69 8.52
N GLN A 261 -30.26 -2.62 8.22
CA GLN A 261 -31.72 -2.55 8.29
C GLN A 261 -32.39 -2.95 6.97
N SER A 262 -31.64 -2.99 5.87
CA SER A 262 -32.17 -3.29 4.54
C SER A 262 -32.44 -4.80 4.34
N VAL A 263 -33.46 -5.10 3.53
CA VAL A 263 -33.71 -6.45 3.02
C VAL A 263 -32.59 -6.96 2.11
N LEU A 264 -31.77 -6.06 1.55
CA LEU A 264 -30.68 -6.40 0.65
C LEU A 264 -29.48 -7.03 1.37
N LYS A 265 -29.36 -6.92 2.70
CA LYS A 265 -28.26 -7.56 3.45
C LYS A 265 -28.15 -9.07 3.23
N ARG A 266 -29.25 -9.73 2.84
CA ARG A 266 -29.28 -11.16 2.47
C ARG A 266 -28.46 -11.49 1.20
N LYS A 267 -28.09 -10.47 0.42
CA LYS A 267 -27.26 -10.59 -0.78
C LYS A 267 -25.77 -10.54 -0.49
N LEU A 268 -25.38 -10.16 0.73
CA LEU A 268 -23.98 -10.19 1.16
C LEU A 268 -23.46 -11.62 1.22
N SER A 269 -22.17 -11.80 0.95
CA SER A 269 -21.47 -13.05 1.26
C SER A 269 -21.59 -13.38 2.75
N LYS A 270 -21.49 -14.66 3.12
CA LYS A 270 -21.62 -15.10 4.52
C LYS A 270 -20.65 -14.38 5.46
N ARG A 271 -19.43 -14.10 5.00
CA ARG A 271 -18.41 -13.35 5.74
C ARG A 271 -18.82 -11.89 5.93
N ALA A 272 -19.22 -11.19 4.87
CA ALA A 272 -19.65 -9.80 4.95
C ALA A 272 -20.93 -9.62 5.78
N GLY A 273 -21.89 -10.55 5.68
CA GLY A 273 -23.09 -10.56 6.52
C GLY A 273 -22.78 -10.79 8.00
N THR A 274 -21.82 -11.67 8.31
CA THR A 274 -21.32 -11.85 9.68
C THR A 274 -20.65 -10.57 10.16
N ALA A 275 -19.78 -9.97 9.33
CA ALA A 275 -19.08 -8.74 9.67
C ALA A 275 -20.05 -7.58 9.96
N LEU A 276 -21.08 -7.40 9.12
CA LEU A 276 -22.14 -6.41 9.30
C LEU A 276 -22.89 -6.60 10.62
N THR A 277 -23.22 -7.86 10.95
CA THR A 277 -23.91 -8.19 12.20
C THR A 277 -23.04 -7.85 13.40
N GLU A 278 -21.77 -8.25 13.40
CA GLU A 278 -20.86 -7.97 14.52
C GLU A 278 -20.56 -6.48 14.67
N PHE A 279 -20.40 -5.75 13.56
CA PHE A 279 -20.15 -4.32 13.60
C PHE A 279 -21.33 -3.54 14.19
N THR A 280 -22.56 -3.89 13.81
CA THR A 280 -23.76 -3.12 14.20
C THR A 280 -24.39 -3.55 15.52
N THR A 281 -24.28 -4.83 15.88
CA THR A 281 -25.00 -5.40 17.04
C THR A 281 -24.09 -6.03 18.09
N GLY A 282 -22.83 -6.37 17.76
CA GLY A 282 -21.89 -6.99 18.69
C GLY A 282 -22.36 -8.33 19.28
N THR A 283 -23.21 -9.08 18.56
CA THR A 283 -23.94 -10.22 19.14
C THR A 283 -23.07 -11.42 19.50
N LYS A 284 -21.92 -11.64 18.85
CA LYS A 284 -21.01 -12.73 19.19
C LYS A 284 -19.83 -12.22 19.99
N VAL A 285 -19.54 -12.91 21.09
CA VAL A 285 -18.26 -12.73 21.79
C VAL A 285 -17.17 -13.37 20.94
N TYR A 286 -16.40 -12.56 20.23
CA TYR A 286 -15.18 -13.00 19.55
C TYR A 286 -14.02 -13.09 20.54
N ARG A 287 -13.24 -14.16 20.44
CA ARG A 287 -11.95 -14.31 21.10
C ARG A 287 -10.84 -14.16 20.08
N HIS A 288 -9.67 -13.76 20.55
CA HIS A 288 -8.49 -13.62 19.70
C HIS A 288 -7.28 -14.34 20.30
N PHE A 289 -6.33 -14.69 19.43
CA PHE A 289 -5.03 -15.20 19.81
C PHE A 289 -4.01 -14.94 18.69
N TRP A 290 -2.73 -14.92 19.07
CA TRP A 290 -1.62 -14.77 18.13
C TRP A 290 -1.06 -16.15 17.78
N LEU A 291 -0.92 -16.40 16.48
CA LEU A 291 -0.15 -17.52 15.94
C LEU A 291 1.26 -17.06 15.67
N ARG A 292 2.18 -17.46 16.54
CA ARG A 292 3.58 -17.04 16.50
C ARG A 292 4.41 -17.92 15.60
N ASP A 293 5.47 -17.36 15.03
CA ASP A 293 6.52 -18.18 14.43
C ASP A 293 7.17 -19.08 15.51
N VAL A 294 7.26 -20.38 15.21
CA VAL A 294 7.92 -21.36 16.07
C VAL A 294 9.33 -21.50 15.54
N GLU A 295 10.34 -21.40 16.42
CA GLU A 295 11.78 -21.46 16.11
C GLU A 295 12.25 -22.82 15.55
N ASN A 296 11.70 -23.24 14.41
CA ASN A 296 12.20 -24.40 13.70
C ASN A 296 12.24 -24.11 12.19
N PRO A 297 13.28 -23.43 11.71
CA PRO A 297 13.41 -22.99 10.31
C PRO A 297 13.59 -24.14 9.31
N ASP A 298 13.85 -25.37 9.77
CA ASP A 298 14.32 -26.47 8.93
C ASP A 298 13.23 -27.44 8.45
N ALA A 299 11.98 -27.28 8.88
CA ALA A 299 10.88 -28.11 8.41
C ALA A 299 9.86 -27.25 7.63
N PRO A 300 9.72 -27.40 6.30
CA PRO A 300 8.60 -26.80 5.60
C PRO A 300 7.31 -27.32 6.26
N PRO A 301 6.41 -26.43 6.73
CA PRO A 301 5.20 -26.88 7.36
C PRO A 301 4.44 -27.76 6.38
N PRO A 302 3.92 -28.93 6.79
CA PRO A 302 3.14 -29.77 5.91
C PRO A 302 1.98 -28.94 5.36
N THR A 303 1.90 -28.83 4.03
CA THR A 303 0.81 -28.17 3.33
C THR A 303 -0.46 -28.94 3.63
N THR A 304 -1.19 -28.49 4.64
CA THR A 304 -2.48 -29.06 5.02
C THR A 304 -3.52 -28.03 4.64
N ASP A 305 -4.41 -28.39 3.71
CA ASP A 305 -5.54 -27.55 3.34
C ASP A 305 -6.53 -27.51 4.51
N VAL A 306 -6.42 -26.46 5.33
CA VAL A 306 -7.30 -26.24 6.48
C VAL A 306 -8.45 -25.35 6.01
N PRO A 307 -9.71 -25.83 6.04
CA PRO A 307 -10.85 -25.00 5.67
C PRO A 307 -10.97 -23.84 6.67
N VAL A 308 -10.97 -22.61 6.14
CA VAL A 308 -11.13 -21.41 6.97
C VAL A 308 -12.61 -21.00 7.00
N PRO A 309 -13.30 -21.10 8.16
CA PRO A 309 -14.69 -20.73 8.29
C PRO A 309 -14.95 -19.27 7.91
N HIS A 310 -16.14 -18.96 7.38
CA HIS A 310 -16.52 -17.58 7.04
C HIS A 310 -16.64 -16.64 8.25
N ASP A 311 -16.82 -17.19 9.45
CA ASP A 311 -16.89 -16.44 10.71
C ASP A 311 -15.54 -16.38 11.44
N LEU A 312 -14.45 -16.83 10.81
CA LEU A 312 -13.07 -16.65 11.27
C LEU A 312 -12.42 -15.47 10.51
N PHE A 313 -11.94 -14.48 11.27
CA PHE A 313 -11.22 -13.33 10.75
C PHE A 313 -9.76 -13.44 11.15
N PHE A 314 -8.84 -13.06 10.26
CA PHE A 314 -7.41 -13.09 10.56
C PHE A 314 -6.67 -12.04 9.74
N GLU A 315 -5.52 -11.64 10.26
CA GLU A 315 -4.61 -10.69 9.64
C GLU A 315 -3.16 -11.19 9.77
N VAL A 316 -2.39 -11.02 8.69
CA VAL A 316 -0.97 -11.38 8.61
C VAL A 316 -0.14 -10.10 8.66
N PHE A 317 0.88 -10.09 9.51
CA PHE A 317 1.85 -9.00 9.57
C PHE A 317 3.10 -9.40 8.78
N GLY A 318 3.47 -8.60 7.77
CA GLY A 318 4.60 -8.89 6.87
C GLY A 318 5.95 -9.00 7.58
N THR A 319 6.98 -9.47 6.88
CA THR A 319 8.33 -9.74 7.44
C THR A 319 9.39 -8.73 7.03
N ASP A 320 9.01 -7.57 6.51
CA ASP A 320 9.98 -6.60 5.99
C ASP A 320 10.79 -6.00 7.14
N ALA A 321 12.12 -6.07 7.03
CA ALA A 321 13.02 -5.48 8.01
C ALA A 321 12.79 -3.97 8.06
N PRO A 322 12.67 -3.36 9.24
CA PRO A 322 12.59 -1.90 9.34
C PRO A 322 13.88 -1.29 8.76
N PRO A 323 13.79 -0.14 8.06
CA PRO A 323 14.96 0.58 7.58
C PRO A 323 15.85 1.02 8.77
N SER A 324 17.15 1.20 8.50
CA SER A 324 18.09 1.71 9.50
C SER A 324 17.74 3.14 9.91
N SER A 325 17.75 3.43 11.22
CA SER A 325 17.38 4.75 11.75
C SER A 325 18.35 5.87 11.35
N GLY A 326 17.82 7.01 10.89
CA GLY A 326 18.58 8.23 10.57
C GLY A 326 18.86 9.18 11.75
N VAL A 327 18.31 8.91 12.93
CA VAL A 327 18.44 9.76 14.13
C VAL A 327 19.87 9.70 14.69
N ARG A 328 20.47 10.88 14.93
CA ARG A 328 21.85 11.00 15.44
C ARG A 328 21.95 11.99 16.61
N PHE A 329 22.94 11.76 17.47
CA PHE A 329 23.23 12.58 18.65
C PHE A 329 24.58 13.27 18.52
N SER A 330 24.59 14.57 18.79
CA SER A 330 25.78 15.39 18.87
C SER A 330 26.45 15.21 20.23
N MET A 331 27.66 14.66 20.24
CA MET A 331 28.46 14.45 21.45
C MET A 331 29.77 15.23 21.34
N GLU A 332 30.11 15.99 22.38
CA GLU A 332 31.40 16.69 22.44
C GLU A 332 32.48 15.72 22.93
N GLY A 333 33.50 15.53 22.11
CA GLY A 333 34.67 14.72 22.41
C GLY A 333 35.60 15.39 23.43
N PRO A 334 36.53 14.64 24.03
CA PRO A 334 37.48 15.18 25.03
C PRO A 334 38.40 16.28 24.49
N ASP A 335 38.56 16.37 23.18
CA ASP A 335 39.32 17.38 22.44
C ASP A 335 38.47 18.57 21.97
N GLY A 336 37.16 18.56 22.25
CA GLY A 336 36.20 19.57 21.81
C GLY A 336 35.67 19.35 20.40
N GLU A 337 36.04 18.25 19.71
CA GLU A 337 35.44 17.91 18.42
C GLU A 337 34.04 17.32 18.62
N VAL A 338 33.10 17.66 17.73
CA VAL A 338 31.74 17.13 17.77
C VAL A 338 31.67 15.83 16.98
N GLU A 339 31.34 14.73 17.64
CA GLU A 339 31.06 13.43 17.04
C GLU A 339 29.55 13.22 16.93
N LEU A 340 29.09 12.66 15.81
CA LEU A 340 27.70 12.26 15.61
C LEU A 340 27.57 10.74 15.78
N ALA A 341 26.92 10.30 16.86
CA ALA A 341 26.61 8.89 17.07
C ALA A 341 25.18 8.57 16.63
N GLY A 342 24.99 7.43 15.98
CA GLY A 342 23.66 6.94 15.64
C GLY A 342 22.87 6.56 16.90
N ILE A 343 21.54 6.62 16.84
CA ILE A 343 20.69 6.18 17.96
C ILE A 343 20.94 4.71 18.36
N GLY A 344 21.32 3.87 17.40
CA GLY A 344 21.73 2.49 17.64
C GLY A 344 23.14 2.33 18.24
N GLU A 345 23.91 3.40 18.41
CA GLU A 345 25.23 3.40 19.04
C GLU A 345 25.16 3.96 20.47
N CYS A 346 24.21 4.85 20.75
CA CYS A 346 23.94 5.42 22.07
C CYS A 346 23.21 4.44 23.03
N ASN A 347 23.35 3.12 22.81
CA ASN A 347 22.57 2.05 23.41
C ASN A 347 22.64 2.03 24.95
N GLY A 348 21.56 2.46 25.60
CA GLY A 348 21.19 1.96 26.93
C GLY A 348 20.58 0.54 26.85
N PRO A 349 20.47 -0.20 27.97
CA PRO A 349 19.99 -1.59 28.01
C PRO A 349 18.54 -1.81 27.52
N HIS A 350 17.80 -0.76 27.17
CA HIS A 350 16.38 -0.81 26.81
C HIS A 350 16.06 -0.44 25.35
N PHE A 351 17.06 -0.06 24.54
CA PHE A 351 16.85 0.26 23.12
C PHE A 351 16.73 -0.98 22.22
N GLY A 352 17.05 -2.18 22.73
CA GLY A 352 16.86 -3.44 22.00
C GLY A 352 15.42 -3.67 21.50
N VAL A 353 14.44 -2.97 22.09
CA VAL A 353 13.03 -3.00 21.68
C VAL A 353 12.81 -2.41 20.28
N THR A 354 13.64 -1.46 19.84
CA THR A 354 13.52 -0.84 18.52
C THR A 354 14.32 -1.57 17.44
N SER A 355 15.31 -2.38 17.82
CA SER A 355 16.18 -3.12 16.89
C SER A 355 15.78 -4.59 16.71
N ASP A 356 15.09 -5.19 17.69
CA ASP A 356 14.57 -6.55 17.58
C ASP A 356 13.13 -6.52 17.03
N ALA A 357 12.97 -7.07 15.82
CA ALA A 357 11.67 -7.23 15.15
C ALA A 357 10.66 -8.09 15.95
N ARG A 358 11.11 -8.77 17.02
CA ARG A 358 10.28 -9.54 17.94
C ARG A 358 9.94 -8.81 19.24
N ALA A 359 10.54 -7.65 19.50
CA ALA A 359 10.37 -6.94 20.76
C ALA A 359 9.17 -5.98 20.80
N THR A 360 8.52 -5.74 19.66
CA THR A 360 7.26 -4.97 19.57
C THR A 360 6.14 -5.82 18.96
N LEU A 361 4.89 -5.61 19.42
CA LEU A 361 3.73 -6.23 18.81
C LEU A 361 3.17 -5.30 17.71
N PRO A 362 2.80 -5.85 16.54
CA PRO A 362 2.83 -7.24 16.12
C PRO A 362 4.26 -7.70 15.81
N ILE A 363 4.57 -8.93 16.18
CA ILE A 363 5.82 -9.55 15.73
C ILE A 363 5.66 -9.83 14.24
N LEU A 364 6.58 -9.29 13.44
CA LEU A 364 6.60 -9.49 11.99
C LEU A 364 6.59 -10.99 11.65
N GLY A 365 5.69 -11.41 10.75
CA GLY A 365 5.45 -12.82 10.42
C GLY A 365 4.40 -13.54 11.28
N ASP A 366 3.85 -12.91 12.32
CA ASP A 366 2.76 -13.51 13.11
C ASP A 366 1.39 -13.32 12.45
N VAL A 367 0.44 -14.17 12.84
CA VAL A 367 -0.96 -14.10 12.39
C VAL A 367 -1.87 -13.86 13.58
N LEU A 368 -2.64 -12.77 13.54
CA LEU A 368 -3.67 -12.49 14.54
C LEU A 368 -4.99 -13.11 14.10
N VAL A 369 -5.58 -13.96 14.93
CA VAL A 369 -6.79 -14.72 14.60
C VAL A 369 -7.93 -14.36 15.54
N PHE A 370 -9.13 -14.18 14.98
CA PHE A 370 -10.39 -13.97 15.68
C PHE A 370 -11.38 -15.08 15.37
N TYR A 371 -11.92 -15.69 16.42
CA TYR A 371 -12.88 -16.77 16.30
C TYR A 371 -14.06 -16.57 17.26
N PRO A 372 -15.28 -17.01 16.91
CA PRO A 372 -16.42 -16.89 17.80
C PRO A 372 -16.27 -17.82 19.01
N ASN A 373 -16.57 -17.35 20.21
CA ASN A 373 -16.41 -18.13 21.44
C ASN A 373 -17.29 -19.41 21.47
N ASN A 374 -18.49 -19.33 20.89
CA ASN A 374 -19.51 -20.39 20.96
C ASN A 374 -19.79 -21.07 19.61
N SER A 375 -18.94 -20.91 18.61
CA SER A 375 -19.18 -21.52 17.30
C SER A 375 -19.00 -23.05 17.38
N LYS A 376 -20.00 -23.75 16.84
CA LYS A 376 -20.08 -25.21 16.73
C LYS A 376 -20.16 -25.54 15.25
N GLY A 377 -19.37 -26.51 14.79
CA GLY A 377 -19.35 -26.93 13.38
C GLY A 377 -18.06 -27.69 13.05
N GLU A 378 -18.08 -28.42 11.94
CA GLU A 378 -16.91 -29.19 11.47
C GLU A 378 -15.73 -28.26 11.13
N ASP A 379 -15.96 -27.10 10.53
CA ASP A 379 -14.88 -26.17 10.17
C ASP A 379 -14.14 -25.60 11.40
N ILE A 380 -14.86 -25.30 12.49
CA ILE A 380 -14.24 -24.89 13.77
C ILE A 380 -13.46 -26.04 14.41
N LYS A 381 -13.93 -27.29 14.28
CA LYS A 381 -13.17 -28.45 14.74
C LYS A 381 -11.88 -28.61 13.94
N ALA A 382 -11.92 -28.40 12.62
CA ALA A 382 -10.75 -28.43 11.75
C ALA A 382 -9.73 -27.34 12.13
N VAL A 383 -10.19 -26.11 12.40
CA VAL A 383 -9.33 -25.02 12.89
C VAL A 383 -8.69 -25.37 14.24
N ARG A 384 -9.47 -25.94 15.18
CA ARG A 384 -8.95 -26.37 16.49
C ARG A 384 -7.94 -27.51 16.37
N ALA A 385 -8.17 -28.47 15.48
CA ALA A 385 -7.24 -29.54 15.18
C ALA A 385 -5.93 -28.97 14.58
N ALA A 386 -6.03 -28.13 13.56
CA ALA A 386 -4.88 -27.47 12.95
C ALA A 386 -4.09 -26.59 13.94
N TYR A 387 -4.78 -25.96 14.91
CA TYR A 387 -4.11 -25.24 15.99
C TYR A 387 -3.33 -26.18 16.90
N ALA A 388 -3.94 -27.29 17.33
CA ALA A 388 -3.30 -28.30 18.17
C ALA A 388 -2.10 -28.95 17.46
N ASP A 389 -2.22 -29.18 16.15
CA ASP A 389 -1.21 -29.80 15.29
C ASP A 389 -0.14 -28.80 14.80
N ARG A 390 -0.23 -27.53 15.21
CA ARG A 390 0.68 -26.43 14.82
C ARG A 390 0.72 -26.14 13.31
N THR A 391 -0.26 -26.59 12.55
CA THR A 391 -0.37 -26.35 11.10
C THR A 391 -1.21 -25.14 10.73
N LEU A 392 -2.01 -24.60 11.68
CA LEU A 392 -2.93 -23.49 11.42
C LEU A 392 -2.22 -22.23 10.91
N ARG A 393 -1.05 -21.87 11.46
CA ARG A 393 -0.30 -20.69 10.99
C ARG A 393 0.07 -20.83 9.52
N ALA A 394 0.66 -21.96 9.15
CA ALA A 394 1.05 -22.23 7.77
C ALA A 394 -0.16 -22.22 6.83
N ALA A 395 -1.29 -22.80 7.25
CA ALA A 395 -2.51 -22.79 6.45
C ALA A 395 -3.09 -21.36 6.27
N LEU A 396 -3.07 -20.53 7.32
CA LEU A 396 -3.55 -19.13 7.22
C LEU A 396 -2.60 -18.25 6.41
N LEU A 397 -1.29 -18.42 6.56
CA LEU A 397 -0.29 -17.76 5.72
C LEU A 397 -0.47 -18.20 4.26
N GLN A 398 -0.57 -19.51 4.01
CA GLN A 398 -0.83 -20.06 2.68
C GLN A 398 -2.13 -19.51 2.11
N LYS A 399 -3.21 -19.39 2.89
CA LYS A 399 -4.46 -18.78 2.45
C LYS A 399 -4.28 -17.30 2.09
N ALA A 400 -3.61 -16.51 2.95
CA ALA A 400 -3.32 -15.11 2.66
C ALA A 400 -2.43 -14.93 1.42
N ARG A 401 -1.51 -15.87 1.19
CA ARG A 401 -0.60 -15.91 0.03
C ARG A 401 -1.22 -16.51 -1.22
N ASN A 402 -2.32 -17.26 -1.09
CA ASN A 402 -3.02 -17.91 -2.20
C ASN A 402 -4.38 -17.25 -2.47
N GLU A 403 -4.68 -16.10 -1.88
CA GLU A 403 -5.90 -15.36 -2.15
C GLU A 403 -5.59 -13.87 -2.13
N TRP A 404 -5.83 -13.16 -3.23
CA TRP A 404 -5.95 -11.71 -3.20
C TRP A 404 -7.37 -11.37 -2.78
N ASP A 405 -7.54 -11.11 -1.48
CA ASP A 405 -8.82 -10.65 -0.94
C ASP A 405 -9.97 -11.64 -1.17
N GLY A 406 -9.67 -12.94 -1.19
CA GLY A 406 -10.62 -14.03 -1.47
C GLY A 406 -10.66 -14.46 -2.94
N ILE A 407 -9.90 -13.81 -3.82
CA ILE A 407 -9.75 -14.22 -5.23
C ILE A 407 -8.51 -15.14 -5.35
N PRO A 408 -8.68 -16.40 -5.76
CA PRO A 408 -7.57 -17.33 -5.92
C PRO A 408 -6.69 -16.95 -7.12
N PRO A 409 -5.36 -17.16 -7.07
CA PRO A 409 -4.43 -16.89 -8.18
C PRO A 409 -4.45 -17.97 -9.26
N ASP A 410 -5.05 -19.14 -8.97
CA ASP A 410 -5.19 -20.24 -9.91
C ASP A 410 -6.65 -20.72 -9.94
N THR A 411 -7.31 -20.55 -11.08
CA THR A 411 -8.69 -20.98 -11.30
C THR A 411 -8.81 -22.17 -12.26
N ARG A 412 -7.68 -22.75 -12.69
CA ARG A 412 -7.63 -23.79 -13.73
C ARG A 412 -8.47 -25.02 -13.41
N SER A 413 -8.50 -25.40 -12.13
CA SER A 413 -9.23 -26.57 -11.62
C SER A 413 -10.56 -26.22 -10.94
N LEU A 414 -10.92 -24.94 -10.86
CA LEU A 414 -12.12 -24.50 -10.14
C LEU A 414 -13.39 -24.68 -10.99
N LYS A 415 -14.45 -25.16 -10.35
CA LYS A 415 -15.75 -25.35 -11.01
C LYS A 415 -16.37 -24.00 -11.39
N GLY A 416 -16.95 -23.92 -12.59
CA GLY A 416 -17.63 -22.73 -13.09
C GLY A 416 -16.74 -21.76 -13.87
N PHE A 417 -15.43 -22.03 -13.94
CA PHE A 417 -14.48 -21.28 -14.76
C PHE A 417 -14.25 -21.98 -16.11
N ASN A 418 -14.35 -21.22 -17.21
CA ASN A 418 -14.35 -21.75 -18.57
C ASN A 418 -13.35 -21.01 -19.48
N GLY A 419 -13.24 -21.44 -20.74
CA GLY A 419 -12.37 -20.83 -21.75
C GLY A 419 -10.92 -21.31 -21.71
N PRO A 420 -10.03 -20.86 -22.61
CA PRO A 420 -8.63 -21.20 -22.57
C PRO A 420 -7.98 -20.73 -21.26
N THR A 421 -6.96 -21.46 -20.85
CA THR A 421 -6.21 -21.17 -19.65
C THR A 421 -5.21 -20.05 -19.90
N ILE A 422 -5.26 -19.00 -19.08
CA ILE A 422 -4.44 -17.80 -19.25
C ILE A 422 -3.34 -17.72 -18.18
N PHE A 423 -2.08 -17.66 -18.59
CA PHE A 423 -0.99 -17.27 -17.70
C PHE A 423 -0.86 -15.74 -17.64
N ILE A 424 -0.66 -15.18 -16.45
CA ILE A 424 -0.49 -13.73 -16.27
C ILE A 424 0.98 -13.44 -15.95
N SER A 425 1.69 -12.89 -16.92
CA SER A 425 3.09 -12.46 -16.80
C SER A 425 3.15 -11.00 -16.41
N TYR A 426 3.86 -10.66 -15.31
CA TYR A 426 3.90 -9.30 -14.77
C TYR A 426 5.16 -9.04 -13.92
N CYS A 427 5.44 -7.78 -13.60
CA CYS A 427 6.45 -7.41 -12.61
C CYS A 427 5.78 -7.23 -11.24
N THR A 428 6.43 -7.66 -10.15
CA THR A 428 5.88 -7.54 -8.79
C THR A 428 5.54 -6.10 -8.40
N ASP A 429 6.20 -5.12 -9.02
CA ASP A 429 5.96 -3.70 -8.79
C ASP A 429 4.57 -3.26 -9.29
N ASP A 430 3.95 -4.03 -10.21
CA ASP A 430 2.61 -3.79 -10.77
C ASP A 430 1.51 -4.63 -10.08
N ILE A 431 1.76 -5.16 -8.88
CA ILE A 431 0.85 -6.10 -8.21
C ILE A 431 -0.55 -5.52 -7.94
N ALA A 432 -0.66 -4.19 -7.77
CA ALA A 432 -1.94 -3.53 -7.54
C ALA A 432 -2.82 -3.62 -8.80
N GLU A 433 -2.26 -3.37 -9.97
CA GLU A 433 -2.92 -3.41 -11.27
C GLU A 433 -3.25 -4.86 -11.66
N VAL A 434 -2.33 -5.78 -11.39
CA VAL A 434 -2.55 -7.21 -11.63
C VAL A 434 -3.68 -7.77 -10.75
N ARG A 435 -3.80 -7.31 -9.49
CA ARG A 435 -4.95 -7.65 -8.63
C ARG A 435 -6.27 -7.22 -9.26
N ARG A 436 -6.33 -6.01 -9.83
CA ARG A 436 -7.53 -5.50 -10.52
C ARG A 436 -7.85 -6.31 -11.78
N LEU A 437 -6.85 -6.62 -12.60
CA LEU A 437 -6.98 -7.47 -13.78
C LEU A 437 -7.52 -8.86 -13.40
N VAL A 438 -6.93 -9.50 -12.39
CA VAL A 438 -7.34 -10.82 -11.89
C VAL A 438 -8.75 -10.79 -11.32
N ALA A 439 -9.15 -9.73 -10.62
CA ALA A 439 -10.52 -9.56 -10.15
C ALA A 439 -11.55 -9.53 -11.30
N GLN A 440 -11.24 -8.87 -12.42
CA GLN A 440 -12.10 -8.89 -13.60
C GLN A 440 -12.12 -10.26 -14.28
N LEU A 441 -10.97 -10.93 -14.45
CA LEU A 441 -10.93 -12.30 -14.99
C LEU A 441 -11.74 -13.28 -14.13
N HIS A 442 -11.68 -13.12 -12.81
CA HIS A 442 -12.48 -13.87 -11.87
C HIS A 442 -13.98 -13.58 -12.02
N HIS A 443 -14.36 -12.30 -12.18
CA HIS A 443 -15.74 -11.89 -12.46
C HIS A 443 -16.28 -12.54 -13.75
N PHE A 444 -15.48 -12.58 -14.82
CA PHE A 444 -15.80 -13.25 -16.08
C PHE A 444 -15.78 -14.78 -16.00
N ARG A 445 -15.36 -15.35 -14.87
CA ARG A 445 -15.18 -16.79 -14.69
C ARG A 445 -14.27 -17.41 -15.77
N ARG A 446 -13.16 -16.74 -16.08
CA ARG A 446 -12.14 -17.26 -17.01
C ARG A 446 -11.07 -18.07 -16.27
N ARG A 447 -10.61 -19.18 -16.86
CA ARG A 447 -9.47 -19.95 -16.31
C ARG A 447 -8.17 -19.15 -16.42
N TYR A 448 -7.51 -18.87 -15.30
CA TYR A 448 -6.25 -18.14 -15.23
C TYR A 448 -5.29 -18.70 -14.18
N PHE A 449 -4.02 -18.35 -14.30
CA PHE A 449 -2.95 -18.65 -13.36
C PHE A 449 -1.99 -17.46 -13.25
N VAL A 450 -1.73 -16.99 -12.02
CA VAL A 450 -0.75 -15.95 -11.70
C VAL A 450 0.18 -16.41 -10.59
N ILE A 451 1.47 -16.04 -10.69
CA ILE A 451 2.48 -16.34 -9.67
C ILE A 451 2.52 -15.17 -8.67
N MET A 452 2.10 -15.39 -7.43
CA MET A 452 2.11 -14.37 -6.37
C MET A 452 3.42 -14.34 -5.57
N GLU A 453 4.13 -15.47 -5.47
CA GLU A 453 5.40 -15.56 -4.74
C GLU A 453 6.51 -16.17 -5.61
N ALA A 454 7.75 -15.78 -5.32
CA ALA A 454 8.95 -16.25 -5.98
C ALA A 454 9.04 -17.80 -6.10
N ASN A 455 8.48 -18.53 -5.13
CA ASN A 455 8.53 -20.00 -5.06
C ASN A 455 7.18 -20.69 -5.34
N GLN A 456 6.16 -19.98 -5.82
CA GLN A 456 4.87 -20.58 -6.13
C GLN A 456 4.94 -21.37 -7.45
N GLY A 457 5.07 -22.70 -7.38
CA GLY A 457 5.13 -23.63 -8.53
C GLY A 457 5.88 -24.94 -8.23
N ILE A 458 5.94 -25.85 -9.21
CA ILE A 458 6.48 -27.23 -9.05
C ILE A 458 8.03 -27.25 -9.06
N GLY A 459 8.69 -26.13 -9.38
CA GLY A 459 10.07 -26.12 -9.86
C GLY A 459 11.18 -25.69 -8.88
N GLY A 460 10.86 -25.22 -7.67
CA GLY A 460 11.87 -24.85 -6.66
C GLY A 460 12.76 -23.63 -6.98
N THR A 461 12.54 -22.94 -8.11
CA THR A 461 13.16 -21.65 -8.44
C THR A 461 12.17 -20.75 -9.20
N THR A 462 12.30 -19.43 -9.04
CA THR A 462 11.49 -18.41 -9.75
C THR A 462 11.45 -18.63 -11.26
N ALA A 463 12.62 -18.84 -11.87
CA ALA A 463 12.73 -19.06 -13.32
C ALA A 463 11.95 -20.29 -13.79
N ARG A 464 12.04 -21.41 -13.06
CA ARG A 464 11.34 -22.64 -13.45
C ARG A 464 9.83 -22.53 -13.28
N ASN A 465 9.36 -21.91 -12.21
CA ASN A 465 7.92 -21.66 -12.01
C ASN A 465 7.34 -20.80 -13.13
N SER A 466 8.13 -19.84 -13.61
CA SER A 466 7.76 -18.94 -14.69
C SER A 466 7.67 -19.67 -16.04
N ILE A 467 8.63 -20.54 -16.34
CA ILE A 467 8.60 -21.44 -17.51
C ILE A 467 7.39 -22.38 -17.43
N ASP A 468 7.20 -23.03 -16.28
CA ASP A 468 6.09 -23.96 -16.05
C ASP A 468 4.73 -23.26 -16.17
N GLY A 469 4.63 -21.99 -15.76
CA GLY A 469 3.43 -21.16 -15.94
C GLY A 469 3.06 -21.00 -17.41
N VAL A 470 4.03 -20.68 -18.26
CA VAL A 470 3.83 -20.58 -19.71
C VAL A 470 3.50 -21.95 -20.33
N MET A 471 4.18 -23.02 -19.91
CA MET A 471 3.99 -24.36 -20.50
C MET A 471 2.66 -25.03 -20.11
N ASN A 472 2.12 -24.74 -18.93
CA ASN A 472 0.89 -25.36 -18.40
C ASN A 472 -0.38 -24.52 -18.61
N THR A 473 -0.35 -23.62 -19.58
CA THR A 473 -1.47 -22.76 -19.96
C THR A 473 -1.66 -22.76 -21.48
N ASP A 474 -2.80 -22.24 -21.94
CA ASP A 474 -3.17 -22.21 -23.36
C ASP A 474 -2.79 -20.88 -24.02
N SER A 475 -2.61 -19.82 -23.22
CA SER A 475 -2.33 -18.44 -23.66
C SER A 475 -1.70 -17.65 -22.52
N ALA A 476 -1.19 -16.45 -22.82
CA ALA A 476 -0.71 -15.51 -21.82
C ALA A 476 -1.30 -14.10 -21.98
N ILE A 477 -1.55 -13.44 -20.85
CA ILE A 477 -1.67 -11.99 -20.77
C ILE A 477 -0.34 -11.45 -20.23
N LEU A 478 0.29 -10.54 -20.97
CA LEU A 478 1.51 -9.86 -20.54
C LEU A 478 1.18 -8.47 -20.02
N VAL A 479 1.42 -8.22 -18.74
CA VAL A 479 1.19 -6.93 -18.11
C VAL A 479 2.41 -6.04 -18.37
N ALA A 480 2.31 -5.18 -19.38
CA ALA A 480 3.41 -4.34 -19.83
C ALA A 480 3.54 -3.07 -18.97
N SER A 481 4.72 -2.83 -18.41
CA SER A 481 5.01 -1.66 -17.56
C SER A 481 6.46 -1.20 -17.68
N ARG A 482 6.77 0.00 -17.19
CA ARG A 482 8.15 0.50 -17.08
C ARG A 482 9.02 -0.46 -16.26
N SER A 483 8.48 -0.98 -15.15
CA SER A 483 9.16 -1.94 -14.28
C SER A 483 9.42 -3.28 -14.99
N TYR A 484 8.43 -3.80 -15.73
CA TYR A 484 8.59 -5.01 -16.53
C TYR A 484 9.70 -4.84 -17.57
N GLN A 485 9.69 -3.72 -18.31
CA GLN A 485 10.73 -3.37 -19.27
C GLN A 485 12.11 -3.25 -18.61
N GLN A 486 12.20 -2.56 -17.47
CA GLN A 486 13.45 -2.43 -16.74
C GLN A 486 13.99 -3.80 -16.33
N ARG A 487 13.15 -4.73 -15.86
CA ARG A 487 13.54 -6.09 -15.54
C ARG A 487 14.03 -6.86 -16.77
N CYS A 488 13.38 -6.73 -17.92
CA CYS A 488 13.86 -7.31 -19.18
C CYS A 488 15.29 -6.83 -19.50
N SER A 489 15.58 -5.54 -19.32
CA SER A 489 16.87 -4.94 -19.67
C SER A 489 17.99 -5.22 -18.65
N THR A 490 17.66 -5.21 -17.36
CA THR A 490 18.63 -5.32 -16.26
C THR A 490 18.87 -6.75 -15.80
N GLN A 491 17.90 -7.65 -16.03
CA GLN A 491 17.93 -9.04 -15.56
C GLN A 491 17.73 -10.00 -16.73
N LEU A 492 18.72 -10.08 -17.62
CA LEU A 492 18.68 -10.92 -18.83
C LEU A 492 18.53 -12.44 -18.58
N ASN A 493 18.87 -12.88 -17.36
CA ASN A 493 18.65 -14.24 -16.85
C ASN A 493 17.61 -14.28 -15.72
N GLY A 494 16.79 -13.23 -15.61
CA GLY A 494 15.70 -13.14 -14.66
C GLY A 494 14.47 -13.93 -15.11
N ASN A 495 13.54 -14.12 -14.19
CA ASN A 495 12.28 -14.85 -14.41
C ASN A 495 11.49 -14.33 -15.63
N ILE A 496 11.30 -13.01 -15.73
CA ILE A 496 10.58 -12.37 -16.84
C ILE A 496 11.20 -12.71 -18.21
N MET A 497 12.53 -12.68 -18.32
CA MET A 497 13.20 -13.03 -19.57
C MET A 497 13.09 -14.51 -19.91
N HIS A 498 13.03 -15.40 -18.89
CA HIS A 498 12.72 -16.80 -19.11
C HIS A 498 11.28 -16.99 -19.62
N GLU A 499 10.29 -16.27 -19.08
CA GLU A 499 8.90 -16.29 -19.57
C GLU A 499 8.83 -15.90 -21.04
N ILE A 500 9.40 -14.75 -21.40
CA ILE A 500 9.38 -14.22 -22.77
C ILE A 500 10.01 -15.22 -23.75
N ARG A 501 11.16 -15.81 -23.38
CA ARG A 501 11.81 -16.82 -24.22
C ARG A 501 10.94 -18.07 -24.38
N THR A 502 10.31 -18.56 -23.31
CA THR A 502 9.40 -19.70 -23.40
C THR A 502 8.16 -19.39 -24.23
N MET A 503 7.59 -18.19 -24.12
CA MET A 503 6.49 -17.73 -24.99
C MET A 503 6.93 -17.69 -26.46
N HIS A 504 8.13 -17.16 -26.72
CA HIS A 504 8.73 -17.13 -28.05
C HIS A 504 8.90 -18.53 -28.64
N ASP A 505 9.44 -19.47 -27.87
CA ASP A 505 9.67 -20.85 -28.31
C ASP A 505 8.34 -21.54 -28.67
N ARG A 506 7.31 -21.38 -27.82
CA ARG A 506 5.96 -21.91 -28.09
C ARG A 506 5.31 -21.29 -29.33
N ARG A 507 5.52 -19.99 -29.57
CA ARG A 507 5.00 -19.30 -30.76
C ARG A 507 5.78 -19.63 -32.03
N SER A 508 7.08 -19.89 -31.93
CA SER A 508 7.94 -20.19 -33.07
C SER A 508 7.61 -21.55 -33.70
N SER A 509 7.07 -22.50 -32.93
CA SER A 509 6.54 -23.77 -33.47
C SER A 509 5.23 -23.60 -34.23
N SER A 510 4.40 -22.63 -33.86
CA SER A 510 3.19 -22.21 -34.57
C SER A 510 2.64 -20.93 -33.93
N THR A 511 2.49 -19.86 -34.70
CA THR A 511 2.12 -18.53 -34.17
C THR A 511 0.73 -18.49 -33.55
N THR A 512 -0.15 -19.43 -33.89
CA THR A 512 -1.52 -19.58 -33.33
C THR A 512 -1.58 -20.57 -32.16
N ASP A 513 -0.47 -21.22 -31.80
CA ASP A 513 -0.47 -22.27 -30.77
C ASP A 513 -0.40 -21.70 -29.36
N TYR A 514 0.14 -20.49 -29.19
CA TYR A 514 0.18 -19.79 -27.92
C TYR A 514 -0.05 -18.27 -28.06
N PRO A 515 -1.31 -17.81 -27.97
CA PRO A 515 -1.65 -16.40 -27.98
C PRO A 515 -1.00 -15.67 -26.81
N VAL A 516 -0.38 -14.53 -27.09
CA VAL A 516 0.14 -13.60 -26.08
C VAL A 516 -0.53 -12.26 -26.32
N VAL A 517 -1.31 -11.80 -25.36
CA VAL A 517 -2.02 -10.53 -25.44
C VAL A 517 -1.47 -9.57 -24.39
N PRO A 518 -0.83 -8.46 -24.77
CA PRO A 518 -0.34 -7.52 -23.79
C PRO A 518 -1.44 -6.59 -23.32
N VAL A 519 -1.39 -6.27 -22.04
CA VAL A 519 -2.23 -5.29 -21.36
C VAL A 519 -1.29 -4.31 -20.67
N SER A 520 -1.38 -3.03 -21.01
CA SER A 520 -0.37 -2.05 -20.58
C SER A 520 -0.79 -1.32 -19.32
N VAL A 521 0.07 -1.27 -18.30
CA VAL A 521 -0.08 -0.43 -17.10
C VAL A 521 0.23 1.04 -17.43
N HIS A 522 1.25 1.24 -18.27
CA HIS A 522 1.75 2.57 -18.65
C HIS A 522 1.43 2.89 -20.13
N PRO A 523 1.45 4.16 -20.53
CA PRO A 523 1.36 4.55 -21.94
C PRO A 523 2.37 3.81 -22.82
N HIS A 524 1.98 3.50 -24.07
CA HIS A 524 2.80 2.69 -24.96
C HIS A 524 4.21 3.26 -25.23
N HIS A 525 4.35 4.59 -25.25
CA HIS A 525 5.64 5.25 -25.44
C HIS A 525 6.63 4.97 -24.29
N ASP A 526 6.14 4.51 -23.14
CA ASP A 526 6.96 4.17 -21.98
C ASP A 526 7.40 2.70 -21.93
N VAL A 527 6.79 1.84 -22.75
CA VAL A 527 7.01 0.38 -22.74
C VAL A 527 7.53 -0.13 -24.09
N THR A 528 8.16 0.74 -24.89
CA THR A 528 8.64 0.41 -26.23
C THR A 528 9.83 -0.55 -26.25
N ASN A 529 10.60 -0.64 -25.17
CA ASN A 529 11.83 -1.44 -25.10
C ASN A 529 11.59 -2.87 -24.56
N ILE A 530 10.35 -3.26 -24.34
CA ILE A 530 10.00 -4.68 -24.19
C ILE A 530 10.35 -5.39 -25.51
N PRO A 531 10.90 -6.61 -25.49
CA PRO A 531 11.28 -7.34 -26.71
C PRO A 531 10.05 -7.87 -27.47
N TRP A 532 9.23 -6.96 -28.01
CA TRP A 532 7.97 -7.25 -28.72
C TRP A 532 8.13 -8.24 -29.87
N SER A 533 9.27 -8.20 -30.57
CA SER A 533 9.58 -9.12 -31.65
C SER A 533 9.67 -10.58 -31.19
N LEU A 534 10.17 -10.84 -29.97
CA LEU A 534 10.17 -12.19 -29.39
C LEU A 534 8.75 -12.68 -29.11
N LEU A 535 7.83 -11.77 -28.81
CA LEU A 535 6.41 -12.04 -28.59
C LEU A 535 5.62 -12.10 -29.91
N GLY A 536 6.29 -12.02 -31.06
CA GLY A 536 5.67 -12.07 -32.39
C GLY A 536 4.87 -10.82 -32.73
N MET A 537 5.33 -9.66 -32.27
CA MET A 537 4.72 -8.35 -32.50
C MET A 537 5.78 -7.41 -33.08
N ASP A 538 5.50 -6.79 -34.22
CA ASP A 538 6.45 -5.88 -34.89
C ASP A 538 6.58 -4.53 -34.19
N ALA A 539 5.59 -4.18 -33.37
CA ALA A 539 5.50 -2.97 -32.57
C ALA A 539 4.66 -3.26 -31.31
N PRO A 540 4.65 -2.38 -30.29
CA PRO A 540 3.74 -2.50 -29.15
C PRO A 540 2.29 -2.62 -29.70
N PRO A 541 1.60 -3.74 -29.51
CA PRO A 541 0.54 -4.17 -30.44
C PRO A 541 -0.85 -3.59 -30.15
N PHE A 542 -0.99 -2.65 -29.22
CA PHE A 542 -2.31 -2.09 -28.91
C PHE A 542 -2.27 -0.57 -28.75
N THR A 543 -3.41 0.07 -29.03
CA THR A 543 -3.72 1.46 -28.67
C THR A 543 -5.06 1.40 -27.92
N GLY A 544 -5.00 1.41 -26.60
CA GLY A 544 -6.18 1.28 -25.73
C GLY A 544 -5.94 1.85 -24.34
N THR A 545 -6.94 1.79 -23.47
CA THR A 545 -6.87 2.35 -22.12
C THR A 545 -5.85 1.58 -21.27
N VAL A 546 -4.88 2.30 -20.71
CA VAL A 546 -3.86 1.74 -19.82
C VAL A 546 -4.50 1.33 -18.49
N ILE A 547 -4.21 0.12 -18.01
CA ILE A 547 -4.91 -0.45 -16.84
C ILE A 547 -4.48 0.17 -15.51
N GLY A 548 -3.36 0.90 -15.47
CA GLY A 548 -2.95 1.67 -14.29
C GLY A 548 -4.06 2.64 -13.85
N ASN A 549 -4.72 3.26 -14.83
CA ASN A 549 -5.73 4.30 -14.60
C ASN A 549 -7.15 3.88 -15.00
N ALA A 550 -7.30 2.86 -15.84
CA ALA A 550 -8.60 2.45 -16.35
C ALA A 550 -9.63 2.35 -15.21
N SER A 551 -10.77 3.02 -15.33
CA SER A 551 -11.93 2.79 -14.47
C SER A 551 -12.33 1.31 -14.51
N ASP A 552 -13.11 0.83 -13.54
CA ASP A 552 -13.58 -0.57 -13.57
C ASP A 552 -14.30 -0.93 -14.88
N THR A 553 -14.98 0.03 -15.52
CA THR A 553 -15.66 -0.18 -16.81
C THR A 553 -14.66 -0.29 -17.96
N GLU A 554 -13.64 0.57 -18.01
CA GLU A 554 -12.59 0.51 -19.03
C GLU A 554 -11.69 -0.69 -18.84
N LEU A 555 -11.35 -1.03 -17.60
CA LEU A 555 -10.60 -2.23 -17.26
C LEU A 555 -11.39 -3.46 -17.69
N ARG A 556 -12.69 -3.50 -17.40
CA ARG A 556 -13.58 -4.56 -17.87
C ARG A 556 -13.57 -4.66 -19.39
N THR A 557 -13.72 -3.55 -20.10
CA THR A 557 -13.68 -3.49 -21.56
C THR A 557 -12.34 -3.97 -22.12
N THR A 558 -11.24 -3.58 -21.48
CA THR A 558 -9.88 -4.00 -21.84
C THR A 558 -9.69 -5.50 -21.63
N VAL A 559 -10.19 -6.04 -20.51
CA VAL A 559 -10.17 -7.47 -20.23
C VAL A 559 -11.05 -8.23 -21.23
N GLU A 560 -12.26 -7.76 -21.54
CA GLU A 560 -13.12 -8.35 -22.57
C GLU A 560 -12.43 -8.38 -23.94
N ALA A 561 -11.78 -7.28 -24.34
CA ALA A 561 -11.01 -7.22 -25.59
C ALA A 561 -9.84 -8.20 -25.59
N ALA A 562 -9.10 -8.30 -24.48
CA ALA A 562 -8.01 -9.26 -24.34
C ALA A 562 -8.51 -10.71 -24.42
N LEU A 563 -9.64 -11.01 -23.76
CA LEU A 563 -10.27 -12.31 -23.81
C LEU A 563 -10.76 -12.68 -25.22
N ALA A 564 -11.34 -11.72 -25.96
CA ALA A 564 -11.78 -11.91 -27.33
C ALA A 564 -10.61 -12.17 -28.29
N ALA A 565 -9.48 -11.46 -28.11
CA ALA A 565 -8.27 -11.68 -28.89
C ALA A 565 -7.69 -13.09 -28.68
N ILE A 566 -7.62 -13.55 -27.42
CA ILE A 566 -7.19 -14.90 -27.09
C ILE A 566 -8.12 -15.95 -27.72
N ASP A 567 -9.44 -15.77 -27.58
CA ASP A 567 -10.42 -16.71 -28.11
C ASP A 567 -10.42 -16.74 -29.65
N ALA A 568 -10.16 -15.61 -30.32
CA ALA A 568 -10.06 -15.56 -31.78
C ALA A 568 -8.85 -16.33 -32.30
N GLU A 569 -7.68 -16.16 -31.67
CA GLU A 569 -6.47 -16.89 -32.05
C GLU A 569 -6.61 -18.40 -31.80
N ILE A 570 -7.23 -18.81 -30.68
CA ILE A 570 -7.45 -20.24 -30.36
C ILE A 570 -8.60 -20.85 -31.18
N GLY A 571 -9.66 -20.09 -31.42
CA GLY A 571 -10.82 -20.52 -32.23
C GLY A 571 -10.52 -20.64 -33.73
N SER A 572 -9.43 -20.03 -34.21
CA SER A 572 -8.93 -20.17 -35.58
C SER A 572 -8.16 -21.49 -35.86
N ARG A 573 -8.13 -22.40 -34.88
CA ARG A 573 -7.56 -23.75 -35.04
C ARG A 573 -8.43 -24.58 -36.00
N PRO A 574 -7.86 -25.17 -37.07
CA PRO A 574 -8.57 -26.10 -37.95
C PRO A 574 -9.00 -27.40 -37.25
#